data_AF-A0A5K0XEJ9-F1
#
_entry.id   AF-A0A5K0XEJ9-F1
#
_cell.length_a   1.000
_cell.length_b   1.000
_cell.length_c   1.000
_cell.angle_alpha   90.00
_cell.angle_beta   90.00
_cell.angle_gamma   90.00
#
_symmetry.space_group_name_H-M   'P 1'
#
loop_
_entity.id
_entity.type
_entity.pdbx_description
1 polymer ?
#
loop_
_entity_poly.entity_id
_entity_poly.type
_entity_poly.pdbx_seq_one_letter_code
_entity_poly.pdbx_strand_id
1 'polypeptide(L)' 'MMMKDQFANYVVQKILERSTDQQREVLLNRIRVHLHALRKYTYGKHIVARVEQLLQSE' A
#
# COMPACT_ATOMS: atom_id res chain seq x y z
N MET A 1 9.24 -0.34 9.31
CA MET A 1 9.88 -0.58 8.00
C MET A 1 9.35 -1.90 7.40
N MET A 2 8.07 -1.98 7.02
CA MET A 2 7.53 -3.20 6.35
C MET A 2 7.37 -2.98 4.85
N MET A 3 6.87 -1.80 4.47
CA MET A 3 6.63 -1.44 3.07
C MET A 3 7.91 -1.25 2.22
N LYS A 4 9.06 -1.12 2.88
CA LYS A 4 10.37 -0.95 2.25
C LYS A 4 11.22 -2.21 2.31
N ASP A 5 10.77 -3.19 3.08
CA ASP A 5 11.49 -4.44 3.30
C ASP A 5 11.23 -5.40 2.13
N GLN A 6 12.25 -6.14 1.74
CA GLN A 6 12.22 -7.03 0.57
C GLN A 6 11.21 -8.20 0.70
N PHE A 7 10.82 -8.59 1.92
CA PHE A 7 9.87 -9.68 2.16
C PHE A 7 8.57 -9.18 2.82
N ALA A 8 8.64 -8.25 3.76
CA ALA A 8 7.46 -7.77 4.47
C ALA A 8 6.52 -6.92 3.59
N ASN A 9 6.99 -6.41 2.45
CA ASN A 9 6.14 -5.68 1.50
C ASN A 9 5.01 -6.55 0.93
N TYR A 10 5.24 -7.87 0.80
CA TYR A 10 4.22 -8.81 0.34
C TYR A 10 3.09 -8.99 1.36
N VAL A 11 3.43 -8.97 2.65
CA VAL A 11 2.43 -9.01 3.74
C VAL A 11 1.52 -7.79 3.66
N VAL A 12 2.09 -6.60 3.44
CA VAL A 12 1.30 -5.36 3.29
C VAL A 12 0.36 -5.45 2.09
N GLN A 13 0.83 -5.96 0.95
CA GLN A 13 -0.02 -6.17 -0.23
C GLN A 13 -1.17 -7.14 0.06
N LYS A 14 -0.90 -8.26 0.73
CA LYS A 14 -1.92 -9.26 1.09
C LYS A 14 -2.94 -8.71 2.09
N ILE A 15 -2.52 -7.88 3.05
CA ILE A 15 -3.44 -7.20 3.96
C ILE A 15 -4.39 -6.31 3.16
N LEU A 16 -3.89 -5.51 2.21
CA LEU A 16 -4.73 -4.66 1.37
C LEU A 16 -5.73 -5.46 0.52
N GLU A 17 -5.31 -6.63 0.00
CA GLU A 17 -6.19 -7.52 -0.77
C GLU A 17 -7.29 -8.19 0.05
N ARG A 18 -7.01 -8.52 1.32
CA ARG A 18 -7.94 -9.26 2.20
C ARG A 18 -8.77 -8.36 3.11
N SER A 19 -8.49 -7.07 3.13
CA SER A 19 -9.22 -6.10 3.96
C SER A 19 -10.63 -5.87 3.44
N THR A 20 -11.58 -5.80 4.37
CA THR A 20 -12.94 -5.30 4.11
C THR A 20 -12.89 -3.88 3.55
N ASP A 21 -13.96 -3.41 2.90
CA ASP A 21 -13.97 -2.07 2.29
C ASP A 21 -13.70 -0.97 3.32
N GLN A 22 -14.31 -1.05 4.51
CA GLN A 22 -14.06 -0.10 5.60
C GLN A 22 -12.60 -0.13 6.11
N GLN A 23 -12.02 -1.33 6.26
CA GLN A 23 -10.61 -1.45 6.66
C GLN A 23 -9.68 -0.93 5.56
N ARG A 24 -10.03 -1.20 4.30
CA ARG A 24 -9.27 -0.75 3.14
C ARG A 24 -9.25 0.76 3.07
N GLU A 25 -10.37 1.43 3.25
CA GLU A 25 -10.46 2.89 3.29
C GLU A 25 -9.52 3.48 4.36
N VAL A 26 -9.56 2.95 5.58
CA VAL A 26 -8.68 3.37 6.68
C VAL A 26 -7.20 3.14 6.33
N LEU A 27 -6.87 1.99 5.76
CA LEU A 27 -5.50 1.66 5.35
C LEU A 27 -5.01 2.55 4.20
N LEU A 28 -5.84 2.78 3.18
CA LEU A 28 -5.53 3.63 2.04
C LEU A 28 -5.27 5.06 2.51
N ASN A 29 -6.12 5.62 3.38
CA ASN A 29 -5.92 6.95 3.94
C ASN A 29 -4.60 7.08 4.70
N ARG A 30 -4.21 6.05 5.47
CA ARG A 30 -2.91 6.02 6.17
C ARG A 30 -1.72 5.85 5.23
N ILE A 31 -1.85 5.08 4.14
CA ILE A 31 -0.75 4.88 3.19
C ILE A 31 -0.60 6.10 2.28
N ARG A 32 -1.70 6.78 1.95
CA ARG A 32 -1.74 7.93 1.04
C ARG A 32 -0.77 9.04 1.44
N VAL A 33 -0.70 9.37 2.74
CA VAL A 33 0.23 10.38 3.27
C VAL A 33 1.71 9.99 3.13
N HIS A 34 2.00 8.72 2.90
CA HIS A 34 3.36 8.18 2.76
C HIS A 34 3.74 7.84 1.32
N LEU A 35 2.84 7.99 0.34
CA LEU A 35 3.09 7.60 -1.06
C LEU A 35 4.33 8.28 -1.65
N HIS A 36 4.52 9.58 -1.40
CA HIS A 36 5.68 10.32 -1.89
C HIS A 36 7.01 9.75 -1.35
N ALA A 37 7.03 9.32 -0.09
CA ALA A 37 8.19 8.68 0.49
C ALA A 37 8.40 7.27 -0.09
N LEU A 38 7.33 6.48 -0.25
CA LEU A 38 7.38 5.10 -0.75
C LEU A 38 7.87 4.99 -2.20
N ARG A 39 7.57 5.99 -3.05
CA ARG A 39 8.05 6.07 -4.45
C ARG A 39 9.57 6.05 -4.56
N LYS A 40 10.29 6.50 -3.53
CA LYS A 40 11.77 6.55 -3.50
C LYS A 40 12.41 5.20 -3.14
N TYR A 41 11.63 4.18 -2.78
CA TYR A 41 12.15 2.88 -2.35
C TYR A 41 11.87 1.79 -3.37
N THR A 42 12.89 0.99 -3.67
CA THR A 42 12.84 -0.11 -4.65
C THR A 42 11.66 -1.05 -4.47
N TYR A 43 11.35 -1.44 -3.23
CA TYR A 43 10.23 -2.33 -2.89
C TYR A 43 8.93 -1.59 -2.60
N GLY A 44 9.00 -0.30 -2.25
CA GLY A 44 7.83 0.54 -1.95
C GLY A 44 6.97 0.83 -3.18
N LYS A 45 7.56 0.81 -4.39
CA LYS A 45 6.86 1.09 -5.65
C LYS A 45 5.67 0.14 -5.92
N HIS A 46 5.75 -1.11 -5.48
CA HIS A 46 4.67 -2.09 -5.67
C HIS A 46 3.45 -1.75 -4.82
N ILE A 47 3.68 -1.27 -3.61
CA ILE A 47 2.60 -0.82 -2.71
C ILE A 47 1.98 0.47 -3.27
N VAL A 48 2.79 1.40 -3.78
CA VAL A 48 2.30 2.63 -4.43
C VAL A 48 1.38 2.27 -5.60
N ALA A 49 1.84 1.42 -6.53
CA ALA A 49 1.05 1.01 -7.68
C ALA A 49 -0.27 0.33 -7.28
N ARG A 50 -0.25 -0.53 -6.25
CA ARG A 50 -1.45 -1.19 -5.75
C ARG A 50 -2.45 -0.21 -5.14
N VAL A 51 -1.97 0.74 -4.35
CA VAL A 51 -2.81 1.77 -3.72
C VAL A 51 -3.42 2.70 -4.78
N GLU A 52 -2.64 3.14 -5.77
CA GLU A 52 -3.14 3.97 -6.87
C GLU A 52 -4.20 3.23 -7.70
N GLN A 53 -4.02 1.93 -7.99
CA GLN A 53 -5.03 1.12 -8.66
C GLN A 53 -6.34 1.03 -7.86
N LEU A 54 -6.24 0.82 -6.54
CA LEU A 54 -7.41 0.71 -5.67
C LEU A 54 -8.17 2.04 -5.58
N LEU A 55 -7.46 3.18 -5.54
CA LEU A 55 -8.06 4.52 -5.54
C LEU A 55 -8.71 4.90 -6.88
N GLN A 56 -8.30 4.28 -7.99
CA GLN A 56 -8.91 4.47 -9.32
C GLN A 56 -10.13 3.57 -9.56
N SER A 57 -10.36 2.58 -8.68
CA SER A 57 -11.45 1.61 -8.80
C SER A 57 -12.68 1.99 -7.96
N GLU A 58 -12.64 3.14 -7.28
CA GLU A 58 -13.78 3.82 -6.62
C GLU A 58 -14.38 4.89 -7.55
#